data_AF-A0A2A4U2H2-F1
#
_entry.id   AF-A0A2A4U2H2-F1
#
_cell.length_a   1.000
_cell.length_b   1.000
_cell.length_c   1.000
_cell.angle_alpha   90.00
_cell.angle_beta   90.00
_cell.angle_gamma   90.00
#
_symmetry.space_group_name_H-M   'P 1'
#
loop_
_entity.id
_entity.type
_entity.pdbx_description
1 polymer ?
#
loop_
_entity_poly.entity_id
_entity_poly.type
_entity_poly.pdbx_seq_one_letter_code
_entity_poly.pdbx_strand_id
1 'polypeptide(L)'
;MKCKITISLVNWENSPNRKPLILKGARQVGKTYVLKKFGEENFVVQEFMFSSIGKIFNWQKNTAEVEFVVTINGDILPIEVKSENVTQAKSLQVFAKKYQPKYRTIMSAKELCLDHENKVHRYPLYLAAKFPLMAVF
;
A
#
# COMPACT_ATOMS: atom_id res chain seq x y z
N MET A 1 11.98 -0.29 -8.83
CA MET A 1 13.39 -0.38 -8.37
C MET A 1 13.43 0.01 -6.90
N LYS A 2 13.70 -0.92 -5.98
CA LYS A 2 13.78 -0.60 -4.54
C LYS A 2 15.16 -0.03 -4.21
N CYS A 3 15.20 1.10 -3.50
CA CYS A 3 16.45 1.76 -3.10
C CYS A 3 17.27 0.89 -2.13
N LYS A 4 18.59 1.13 -2.06
CA LYS A 4 19.52 0.41 -1.15
C LYS A 4 19.03 0.34 0.30
N ILE A 5 18.42 1.42 0.80
CA ILE A 5 17.84 1.46 2.16
C ILE A 5 16.70 0.46 2.34
N THR A 6 15.78 0.33 1.38
CA THR A 6 14.65 -0.60 1.49
C THR A 6 15.14 -2.04 1.57
N ILE A 7 16.19 -2.39 0.82
CA ILE A 7 16.83 -3.70 0.90
C ILE A 7 17.44 -3.91 2.30
N SER A 8 18.13 -2.92 2.85
CA SER A 8 18.65 -2.99 4.22
C SER A 8 17.56 -3.17 5.28
N LEU A 9 16.38 -2.55 5.09
CA LEU A 9 15.24 -2.71 6.00
C LEU A 9 14.68 -4.14 5.95
N VAL A 10 14.52 -4.71 4.76
CA VAL A 10 14.07 -6.11 4.58
C VAL A 10 15.08 -7.08 5.19
N ASN A 11 16.38 -6.85 4.99
CA ASN A 11 17.42 -7.68 5.58
C ASN A 11 17.43 -7.60 7.11
N TRP A 12 17.16 -6.41 7.67
CA TRP A 12 17.01 -6.23 9.11
C TRP A 12 15.78 -6.96 9.66
N GLU A 13 14.64 -6.86 8.98
CA GLU A 13 13.38 -7.52 9.38
C GLU A 13 13.54 -9.05 9.45
N ASN A 14 14.18 -9.63 8.44
CA ASN A 14 14.40 -11.07 8.30
C ASN A 14 15.52 -11.63 9.20
N SER A 15 16.21 -10.78 9.96
CA SER A 15 17.26 -11.25 10.87
C SER A 15 16.64 -11.88 12.12
N PRO A 16 16.98 -13.14 12.47
CA PRO A 16 16.41 -13.83 13.64
C PRO A 16 16.76 -13.14 14.96
N ASN A 17 17.89 -12.42 15.00
CA ASN A 17 18.38 -11.68 16.17
C ASN A 17 18.39 -10.16 15.90
N ARG A 18 17.35 -9.65 15.23
CA ARG A 18 17.27 -8.22 14.89
C ARG A 18 17.33 -7.34 16.15
N LYS A 19 18.31 -6.45 16.20
CA LYS A 19 18.40 -5.38 17.21
C LYS A 19 17.57 -4.17 16.76
N PRO A 20 17.14 -3.28 17.65
CA PRO A 20 16.51 -2.02 17.24
C PRO A 20 17.34 -1.29 16.17
N LEU A 21 16.69 -0.86 15.09
CA LEU A 21 17.35 -0.18 13.98
C LEU A 21 17.44 1.32 14.25
N ILE A 22 18.63 1.90 14.08
CA ILE A 22 18.83 3.35 14.14
C ILE A 22 19.24 3.85 12.76
N LEU A 23 18.37 4.64 12.11
CA LEU A 23 18.64 5.24 10.80
C LEU A 23 19.25 6.64 10.96
N LYS A 24 20.57 6.75 10.80
CA LYS A 24 21.31 8.04 10.91
C LYS A 24 21.53 8.68 9.53
N GLY A 25 21.67 10.01 9.49
CA GLY A 25 22.04 10.77 8.28
C GLY A 25 21.60 12.25 8.32
N ALA A 26 21.86 13.01 7.26
CA ALA A 26 21.52 14.45 7.16
C ALA A 26 20.00 14.74 7.28
N ARG A 27 19.61 15.92 7.81
CA ARG A 27 18.18 16.28 7.90
C ARG A 27 17.53 16.34 6.50
N GLN A 28 16.22 16.09 6.43
CA GLN A 28 15.40 16.23 5.21
C GLN A 28 15.75 15.33 4.01
N VAL A 29 16.55 14.26 4.22
CA VAL A 29 16.90 13.30 3.15
C VAL A 29 15.87 12.16 2.96
N GLY A 30 14.67 12.29 3.51
CA GLY A 30 13.61 11.27 3.36
C GLY A 30 13.72 10.04 4.29
N LYS A 31 14.56 10.06 5.33
CA LYS A 31 14.66 8.97 6.33
C LYS A 31 13.30 8.61 6.95
N THR A 32 12.57 9.62 7.43
CA THR A 32 11.24 9.44 8.04
C THR A 32 10.25 8.86 7.03
N TYR A 33 10.28 9.35 5.80
CA TYR A 33 9.38 8.88 4.73
C TYR A 33 9.59 7.39 4.46
N VAL A 34 10.84 6.94 4.30
CA VAL A 34 11.12 5.53 3.98
C VAL A 34 10.73 4.60 5.14
N LEU A 35 10.95 5.01 6.40
CA LEU A 35 10.53 4.22 7.56
C LEU A 35 9.00 4.11 7.67
N LYS A 36 8.28 5.23 7.48
CA LYS A 36 6.80 5.22 7.48
C LYS A 36 6.27 4.34 6.35
N LYS A 37 6.74 4.55 5.12
CA LYS A 37 6.32 3.75 3.96
C LYS A 37 6.55 2.26 4.19
N PHE A 38 7.73 1.88 4.69
CA PHE A 38 8.05 0.49 5.01
C PHE A 38 7.13 -0.08 6.11
N GLY A 39 6.87 0.68 7.17
CA GLY A 39 5.98 0.24 8.25
C GLY A 39 4.53 0.07 7.80
N GLU A 40 4.00 1.02 7.02
CA GLU A 40 2.62 1.00 6.54
C GLU A 40 2.38 -0.10 5.50
N GLU A 41 3.31 -0.31 4.56
CA GLU A 41 3.22 -1.41 3.59
C GLU A 41 3.22 -2.78 4.30
N ASN A 42 4.14 -2.98 5.25
CA ASN A 42 4.19 -4.24 6.00
C ASN A 42 2.96 -4.43 6.89
N PHE A 43 2.45 -3.35 7.49
CA PHE A 43 1.21 -3.42 8.25
C PHE A 43 0.06 -3.92 7.37
N VAL A 44 -0.16 -3.32 6.20
CA VAL A 44 -1.21 -3.75 5.26
C VAL A 44 -1.02 -5.19 4.81
N VAL A 45 0.21 -5.62 4.50
CA VAL A 45 0.49 -7.02 4.12
C VAL A 45 0.11 -7.98 5.24
N GLN A 46 0.50 -7.70 6.48
CA GLN A 46 0.17 -8.57 7.61
C GLN A 46 -1.35 -8.69 7.79
N GLU A 47 -2.06 -7.56 7.78
CA GLU A 47 -3.53 -7.55 7.88
C GLU A 47 -4.20 -8.33 6.74
N PHE A 48 -3.66 -8.24 5.52
CA PHE A 48 -4.17 -9.00 4.38
C PHE A 48 -3.90 -10.49 4.51
N MET A 49 -2.71 -10.89 4.96
CA MET A 49 -2.33 -12.29 5.16
C MET A 49 -3.20 -13.01 6.20
N PHE A 50 -3.71 -12.28 7.20
CA PHE A 50 -4.58 -12.83 8.26
C PHE A 50 -6.08 -12.64 7.99
N SER A 51 -6.45 -11.91 6.95
CA SER A 51 -7.85 -11.78 6.52
C SER A 51 -8.15 -12.76 5.38
N SER A 52 -9.41 -12.82 4.96
CA SER A 52 -9.85 -13.67 3.85
C SER A 52 -9.38 -13.17 2.46
N ILE A 53 -8.47 -12.19 2.42
CA ILE A 53 -7.85 -11.70 1.19
C ILE A 53 -6.91 -12.81 0.70
N GLY A 54 -7.15 -13.27 -0.52
CA GLY A 54 -6.34 -14.32 -1.14
C GLY A 54 -4.93 -13.84 -1.51
N LYS A 55 -4.43 -14.30 -2.67
CA LYS A 55 -3.08 -13.93 -3.12
C LYS A 55 -2.95 -12.42 -3.35
N ILE A 56 -1.86 -11.85 -2.85
CA ILE A 56 -1.46 -10.46 -3.04
C ILE A 56 -0.32 -10.43 -4.05
N PHE A 57 -0.41 -9.54 -5.04
CA PHE A 57 0.61 -9.33 -6.05
C PHE A 57 1.08 -7.89 -6.05
N ASN A 58 2.25 -7.60 -6.63
CA ASN A 58 2.61 -6.24 -7.00
C ASN A 58 2.32 -6.01 -8.50
N TRP A 59 2.25 -4.74 -8.92
CA TRP A 59 2.16 -4.42 -10.33
C TRP A 59 3.12 -3.28 -10.70
N GLN A 60 3.80 -3.43 -11.82
CA GLN A 60 4.75 -2.44 -12.34
C GLN A 60 4.61 -2.28 -13.86
N LYS A 61 4.73 -1.04 -14.33
CA LYS A 61 4.85 -0.70 -15.76
C LYS A 61 5.66 0.58 -15.92
N ASN A 62 6.77 0.51 -16.64
CA ASN A 62 7.73 1.62 -16.78
C ASN A 62 8.13 2.15 -15.40
N THR A 63 7.80 3.40 -15.09
CA THR A 63 8.06 4.06 -13.81
C THR A 63 6.89 3.98 -12.83
N ALA A 64 5.74 3.44 -13.24
CA ALA A 64 4.56 3.27 -12.38
C ALA A 64 4.63 1.94 -11.61
N GLU A 65 4.35 2.01 -10.32
CA GLU A 65 4.33 0.88 -9.40
C GLU A 65 3.09 1.02 -8.50
N VAL A 66 2.31 -0.06 -8.40
CA VAL A 66 1.20 -0.21 -7.46
C VAL A 66 1.63 -1.27 -6.44
N GLU A 67 1.58 -0.89 -5.16
CA GLU A 67 2.07 -1.70 -4.04
C GLU A 67 1.39 -3.06 -3.99
N PHE A 68 0.05 -3.09 -4.06
CA PHE A 68 -0.70 -4.34 -4.02
C PHE A 68 -1.79 -4.42 -5.10
N VAL A 69 -1.99 -5.62 -5.62
CA VAL A 69 -3.10 -6.00 -6.47
C VAL A 69 -3.69 -7.28 -5.89
N VAL A 70 -4.98 -7.24 -5.59
CA VAL A 70 -5.72 -8.36 -4.99
C VAL A 70 -6.92 -8.72 -5.87
N THR A 71 -7.36 -9.97 -5.76
CA THR A 71 -8.60 -10.42 -6.41
C THR A 71 -9.69 -10.58 -5.34
N ILE A 72 -10.80 -9.86 -5.51
CA ILE A 72 -11.96 -9.96 -4.63
C ILE A 72 -13.19 -10.24 -5.49
N ASN A 73 -13.87 -11.37 -5.26
CA ASN A 73 -15.09 -11.75 -5.99
C ASN A 73 -14.93 -11.70 -7.53
N GLY A 74 -13.75 -12.03 -8.05
CA GLY A 74 -13.43 -11.97 -9.48
C GLY A 74 -12.95 -10.60 -9.98
N ASP A 75 -13.09 -9.54 -9.19
CA ASP A 75 -12.58 -8.21 -9.51
C ASP A 75 -11.10 -8.07 -9.13
N ILE A 76 -10.30 -7.49 -10.03
CA ILE A 76 -8.90 -7.13 -9.76
C ILE A 76 -8.83 -5.70 -9.22
N LEU A 77 -8.44 -5.55 -7.96
CA LEU A 77 -8.42 -4.27 -7.27
C LEU A 77 -6.98 -3.80 -7.00
N PRO A 78 -6.56 -2.64 -7.55
CA PRO A 78 -5.27 -2.06 -7.26
C PRO A 78 -5.33 -1.25 -5.97
N ILE A 79 -4.30 -1.39 -5.13
CA ILE A 79 -4.19 -0.76 -3.81
C ILE A 79 -2.81 -0.08 -3.73
N GLU A 80 -2.83 1.22 -3.41
CA GLU A 80 -1.62 2.02 -3.15
C GLU A 80 -1.61 2.46 -1.68
N VAL A 81 -0.46 2.28 -1.01
CA VAL A 81 -0.27 2.68 0.39
C VAL A 81 0.43 4.02 0.46
N LYS A 82 -0.12 4.98 1.23
CA LYS A 82 0.37 6.35 1.32
C LYS A 82 0.58 6.79 2.77
N SER A 83 1.77 7.33 3.03
CA SER A 83 2.17 7.85 4.34
C SER A 83 1.78 9.31 4.61
N GLU A 84 1.49 10.10 3.57
CA GLU A 84 1.26 11.56 3.65
C GLU A 84 0.23 12.05 2.60
N ASN A 85 -0.04 13.37 2.56
CA ASN A 85 -0.97 14.08 1.66
C ASN A 85 -0.58 14.03 0.17
N VAL A 86 -0.27 12.86 -0.37
CA VAL A 86 -0.04 12.67 -1.80
C VAL A 86 -1.40 12.55 -2.48
N THR A 87 -1.84 13.64 -3.10
CA THR A 87 -3.16 13.77 -3.74
C THR A 87 -3.23 13.13 -5.13
N GLN A 88 -2.11 12.77 -5.75
CA GLN A 88 -2.10 12.14 -7.06
C GLN A 88 -1.53 10.72 -7.00
N ALA A 89 -2.43 9.73 -6.94
CA ALA A 89 -2.12 8.32 -7.14
C ALA A 89 -1.84 8.04 -8.63
N LYS A 90 -0.74 8.59 -9.15
CA LYS A 90 -0.38 8.51 -10.58
C LYS A 90 -0.25 7.06 -11.06
N SER A 91 0.33 6.18 -10.25
CA SER A 91 0.42 4.76 -10.57
C SER A 91 -0.95 4.11 -10.69
N LEU A 92 -1.87 4.38 -9.75
CA LEU A 92 -3.26 3.92 -9.86
C LEU A 92 -3.98 4.48 -11.08
N GLN A 93 -3.67 5.72 -11.51
CA GLN A 93 -4.22 6.28 -12.76
C GLN A 93 -3.70 5.51 -13.99
N VAL A 94 -2.41 5.19 -14.05
CA VAL A 94 -1.83 4.38 -15.14
C VAL A 94 -2.44 2.98 -15.16
N PHE A 95 -2.61 2.35 -13.99
CA PHE A 95 -3.27 1.05 -13.88
C PHE A 95 -4.73 1.15 -14.37
N ALA A 96 -5.49 2.14 -13.88
CA ALA A 96 -6.90 2.28 -14.20
C ALA A 96 -7.15 2.59 -15.68
N LYS A 97 -6.30 3.40 -16.31
CA LYS A 97 -6.37 3.64 -17.76
C LYS A 97 -6.18 2.35 -18.57
N LYS A 98 -5.39 1.39 -18.06
CA LYS A 98 -5.09 0.13 -18.77
C LYS A 98 -6.15 -0.94 -18.53
N TYR A 99 -6.63 -1.09 -17.31
CA TYR A 99 -7.44 -2.25 -16.91
C TYR A 99 -8.86 -1.93 -16.46
N GLN A 100 -9.21 -0.65 -16.31
CA GLN A 100 -10.56 -0.20 -15.91
C GLN A 100 -11.12 -0.96 -14.70
N PRO A 101 -10.40 -1.02 -13.56
CA PRO A 101 -10.85 -1.74 -12.37
C PRO A 101 -12.16 -1.14 -11.84
N LYS A 102 -12.93 -1.95 -11.12
CA LYS A 102 -14.20 -1.52 -10.50
C LYS A 102 -14.03 -0.24 -9.67
N TYR A 103 -12.95 -0.18 -8.89
CA TYR A 103 -12.47 1.02 -8.23
C TYR A 103 -10.97 0.92 -7.94
N ARG A 104 -10.36 2.06 -7.67
CA ARG A 104 -8.98 2.19 -7.18
C ARG A 104 -8.99 2.31 -5.66
N THR A 105 -8.01 1.71 -4.99
CA THR A 105 -7.94 1.75 -3.53
C THR A 105 -6.70 2.49 -3.07
N ILE A 106 -6.86 3.36 -2.08
CA ILE A 106 -5.74 4.02 -1.39
C ILE A 106 -5.85 3.70 0.10
N MET A 107 -4.77 3.19 0.70
CA MET A 107 -4.67 2.98 2.14
C MET A 107 -3.76 4.02 2.77
N SER A 108 -4.21 4.70 3.81
CA SER A 108 -3.45 5.78 4.46
C SER A 108 -3.93 6.04 5.89
N ALA A 109 -3.30 6.97 6.60
CA ALA A 109 -3.77 7.41 7.91
C ALA A 109 -5.03 8.32 7.86
N LYS A 110 -5.64 8.54 6.68
CA LYS A 110 -6.84 9.35 6.50
C LYS A 110 -8.12 8.57 6.80
N GLU A 111 -9.19 9.31 7.00
CA GLU A 111 -10.55 8.80 7.18
C GLU A 111 -11.06 8.00 5.97
N LEU A 112 -12.04 7.15 6.24
CA LEU A 112 -12.73 6.36 5.22
C LEU A 112 -13.48 7.28 4.26
N CYS A 113 -13.28 7.08 2.96
CA CYS A 113 -13.99 7.80 1.92
C CYS A 113 -14.22 6.87 0.71
N LEU A 114 -15.48 6.54 0.44
CA LEU A 114 -15.88 5.70 -0.68
C LEU A 114 -16.47 6.58 -1.78
N ASP A 115 -15.63 7.04 -2.70
CA ASP A 115 -16.03 7.89 -3.81
C ASP A 115 -16.44 7.03 -5.01
N HIS A 116 -17.74 6.80 -5.14
CA HIS A 116 -18.33 5.99 -6.20
C HIS A 116 -18.30 6.69 -7.56
N GLU A 117 -18.41 8.02 -7.59
CA GLU A 117 -18.40 8.80 -8.83
C GLU A 117 -17.04 8.71 -9.52
N ASN A 118 -15.96 8.92 -8.76
CA ASN A 118 -14.59 8.88 -9.28
C ASN A 118 -13.94 7.48 -9.21
N LYS A 119 -14.67 6.48 -8.70
CA LYS A 119 -14.21 5.11 -8.48
C LYS A 119 -12.91 5.06 -7.67
N VAL A 120 -12.87 5.77 -6.54
CA VAL A 120 -11.73 5.82 -5.62
C VAL A 120 -12.20 5.53 -4.20
N HIS A 121 -11.72 4.45 -3.61
CA HIS A 121 -11.98 4.14 -2.22
C HIS A 121 -10.72 4.39 -1.38
N ARG A 122 -10.82 5.25 -0.37
CA ARG A 122 -9.76 5.53 0.60
C ARG A 122 -10.09 4.82 1.90
N TYR A 123 -9.20 3.94 2.32
CA TYR A 123 -9.32 3.18 3.55
C TYR A 123 -8.29 3.69 4.58
N PRO A 124 -8.70 3.94 5.83
CA PRO A 124 -7.77 4.06 6.93
C PRO A 124 -6.95 2.76 7.06
N LEU A 125 -5.67 2.87 7.38
CA LEU A 125 -4.78 1.70 7.57
C LEU A 125 -5.40 0.68 8.54
N TYR A 126 -5.98 1.13 9.65
CA TYR A 126 -6.60 0.24 10.65
C TYR A 126 -7.83 -0.54 10.15
N LEU A 127 -8.34 -0.28 8.93
CA LEU A 127 -9.39 -1.08 8.29
C LEU A 127 -8.85 -2.09 7.27
N ALA A 128 -7.53 -2.26 7.15
CA ALA A 128 -6.94 -3.17 6.16
C ALA A 128 -7.46 -4.63 6.29
N ALA A 129 -7.56 -5.20 7.51
CA ALA A 129 -8.12 -6.54 7.69
C ALA A 129 -9.61 -6.68 7.35
N LYS A 130 -10.34 -5.56 7.27
CA LYS A 130 -11.76 -5.51 6.88
C LYS A 130 -11.95 -5.12 5.42
N PHE A 131 -10.87 -5.09 4.62
CA PHE A 131 -10.95 -4.73 3.21
C PHE A 131 -11.43 -5.91 2.33
N PRO A 132 -12.28 -5.66 1.33
CA PRO A 132 -13.13 -4.47 1.21
C PRO A 132 -14.26 -4.54 2.24
N LEU A 133 -14.73 -3.37 2.71
CA LEU A 133 -15.92 -3.34 3.54
C LEU A 133 -17.09 -3.88 2.72
N MET A 134 -17.62 -5.04 3.11
CA MET A 134 -18.88 -5.51 2.56
C MET A 134 -19.95 -4.54 3.03
N ALA A 135 -20.73 -4.02 2.08
CA ALA A 135 -21.97 -3.34 2.44
C ALA A 135 -22.80 -4.36 3.22
N VAL A 136 -22.99 -4.10 4.51
CA VAL A 136 -24.08 -4.71 5.27
C VAL A 136 -25.33 -4.10 4.66
N PHE A 137 -25.90 -4.80 3.68
CA PHE A 137 -27.26 -4.53 3.21
C PHE A 137 -28.25 -5.07 4.23
#